data_AF-A0A3E4LX24-F1
#
_entry.id   AF-A0A3E4LX24-F1
#
_cell.length_a   1.000
_cell.length_b   1.000
_cell.length_c   1.000
_cell.angle_alpha   90.00
_cell.angle_beta   90.00
_cell.angle_gamma   90.00
#
_symmetry.space_group_name_H-M   'P 1'
#
loop_
_entity.id
_entity.type
_entity.pdbx_description
1 polymer ?
#
loop_
_entity_poly.entity_id
_entity_poly.type
_entity_poly.pdbx_seq_one_letter_code
_entity_poly.pdbx_strand_id
1 'polypeptide(L)'
;MNIEEARKARGMSRKDVSRKLGIPYRSLENWEKGLSKCPDYVERLVVAEILRGGKKMTDIEVLMKNGYSKRKAEEELKRGTVVFEGEDFERHFDDYMEEWGVDEEEQEKYRKMLEEKIAIPDWGIVEDNGNTYYIMYCL
;
A
#
# COMPACT_ATOMS: atom_id res chain seq x y z
N MET A 1 -12.26 -13.54 3.13
CA MET A 1 -11.37 -13.05 4.19
C MET A 1 -12.21 -12.52 5.34
N ASN A 2 -11.96 -12.99 6.57
CA ASN A 2 -12.57 -12.47 7.80
C ASN A 2 -11.66 -11.44 8.51
N ILE A 3 -12.12 -10.84 9.60
CA ILE A 3 -11.37 -9.80 10.34
C ILE A 3 -10.02 -10.31 10.85
N GLU A 4 -9.96 -11.56 11.35
CA GLU A 4 -8.72 -12.12 11.89
C GLU A 4 -7.66 -12.30 10.78
N GLU A 5 -8.08 -12.85 9.64
CA GLU A 5 -7.23 -13.06 8.47
C GLU A 5 -6.71 -11.73 7.94
N ALA A 6 -7.58 -10.73 7.76
CA ALA A 6 -7.20 -9.39 7.29
C ALA A 6 -6.18 -8.75 8.23
N ARG A 7 -6.46 -8.80 9.53
CA ARG A 7 -5.61 -8.23 10.57
C ARG A 7 -4.22 -8.89 10.57
N LYS A 8 -4.17 -10.22 10.49
CA LYS A 8 -2.90 -10.98 10.42
C LYS A 8 -2.13 -10.69 9.14
N ALA A 9 -2.80 -10.60 7.99
CA ALA A 9 -2.17 -10.24 6.71
C ALA A 9 -1.48 -8.86 6.76
N ARG A 10 -1.98 -7.95 7.60
CA ARG A 10 -1.39 -6.61 7.81
C ARG A 10 -0.48 -6.52 9.03
N GLY A 11 -0.17 -7.64 9.69
CA GLY A 11 0.65 -7.66 10.90
C GLY A 11 0.05 -6.93 12.10
N MET A 12 -1.26 -6.64 12.08
CA MET A 12 -1.93 -5.87 13.11
C MET A 12 -2.33 -6.75 14.30
N SER A 13 -2.28 -6.21 15.51
CA SER A 13 -2.91 -6.82 16.69
C SER A 13 -4.39 -6.39 16.80
N ARG A 14 -5.20 -7.10 17.59
CA ARG A 14 -6.60 -6.66 17.85
C ARG A 14 -6.64 -5.27 18.47
N LYS A 15 -5.61 -4.90 19.25
CA LYS A 15 -5.46 -3.55 19.82
C LYS A 15 -5.23 -2.49 18.74
N ASP A 16 -4.47 -2.81 17.69
CA ASP A 16 -4.26 -1.89 16.55
C ASP A 16 -5.57 -1.63 15.82
N VAL A 17 -6.33 -2.68 15.51
CA VAL A 17 -7.64 -2.56 14.85
C VAL A 17 -8.62 -1.78 15.73
N SER A 18 -8.65 -2.06 17.04
CA SER A 18 -9.49 -1.33 18.00
C SER A 18 -9.16 0.16 18.03
N ARG A 19 -7.88 0.52 18.10
CA ARG A 19 -7.43 1.92 18.05
C ARG A 19 -7.76 2.60 16.71
N LYS A 20 -7.53 1.90 15.60
CA LYS A 20 -7.74 2.45 14.25
C LYS A 20 -9.22 2.74 13.98
N LEU A 21 -10.10 1.81 14.35
CA LEU A 21 -11.52 1.84 13.97
C LEU A 21 -12.47 2.31 15.07
N GLY A 22 -11.96 2.50 16.29
CA GLY A 22 -12.80 2.81 17.46
C GLY A 22 -13.70 1.64 17.91
N ILE A 23 -13.47 0.43 17.38
CA ILE A 23 -14.25 -0.76 17.75
C ILE A 23 -13.74 -1.27 19.10
N PRO A 24 -14.62 -1.57 20.07
CA PRO A 24 -14.18 -2.12 21.35
C PRO A 24 -13.38 -3.41 21.18
N TYR A 25 -12.21 -3.50 21.85
CA TYR A 25 -11.35 -4.69 21.81
C TYR A 25 -12.11 -5.99 22.08
N ARG A 26 -13.05 -5.97 23.04
CA ARG A 26 -13.88 -7.15 23.38
C ARG A 26 -14.80 -7.57 22.24
N SER A 27 -15.32 -6.64 21.44
CA SER A 27 -16.14 -6.99 20.27
C SER A 27 -15.31 -7.78 19.25
N LEU A 28 -14.11 -7.28 18.92
CA LEU A 28 -13.18 -7.99 18.03
C LEU A 28 -12.81 -9.37 18.57
N GLU A 29 -12.49 -9.46 19.87
CA GLU A 29 -12.18 -10.73 20.51
C GLU A 29 -13.36 -11.72 20.45
N ASN A 30 -14.57 -11.26 20.75
CA ASN A 30 -15.76 -12.11 20.74
C ASN A 30 -16.13 -12.56 19.34
N TRP A 31 -15.98 -11.69 18.32
CA TRP A 31 -16.20 -12.05 16.92
C TRP A 31 -15.19 -13.08 16.45
N GLU A 32 -13.88 -12.87 16.69
CA GLU A 32 -12.84 -13.82 16.28
C GLU A 32 -12.95 -15.17 17.04
N LYS A 33 -13.42 -15.19 18.29
CA LYS A 33 -13.66 -16.43 19.06
C LYS A 33 -15.03 -17.09 18.78
N GLY A 34 -15.89 -16.48 17.96
CA GLY A 34 -17.25 -16.96 17.70
C GLY A 34 -18.22 -16.85 18.89
N LEU A 35 -17.87 -16.08 19.92
CA LEU A 35 -18.73 -15.82 21.10
C LEU A 35 -19.91 -14.90 20.76
N SER A 36 -19.81 -14.13 19.68
CA SER A 36 -20.90 -13.35 19.11
C SER A 36 -20.74 -13.26 17.59
N LYS A 37 -21.85 -13.18 16.85
CA LYS A 37 -21.79 -13.01 15.39
C LYS A 37 -21.61 -11.52 15.05
N CYS A 38 -20.52 -11.18 14.35
CA CYS A 38 -20.39 -9.89 13.69
C CYS A 38 -21.42 -9.81 12.54
N PRO A 39 -22.20 -8.73 12.41
CA PRO A 39 -23.05 -8.56 11.22
C PRO A 39 -22.19 -8.56 9.95
N ASP A 40 -22.62 -9.30 8.93
CA ASP A 40 -21.82 -9.57 7.73
C ASP A 40 -21.36 -8.29 7.01
N TYR A 41 -22.22 -7.25 6.99
CA TYR A 41 -21.84 -5.96 6.39
C TYR A 41 -20.77 -5.21 7.21
N VAL A 42 -20.81 -5.34 8.54
CA VAL A 42 -19.80 -4.75 9.44
C VAL A 42 -18.48 -5.47 9.22
N GLU A 43 -18.49 -6.81 9.15
CA GLU A 43 -17.29 -7.59 8.89
C GLU A 43 -16.62 -7.17 7.57
N ARG A 44 -17.41 -7.03 6.50
CA ARG A 44 -16.93 -6.52 5.22
C ARG A 44 -16.28 -5.13 5.32
N LEU A 45 -16.91 -4.19 6.03
CA LEU A 45 -16.39 -2.84 6.19
C LEU A 45 -15.09 -2.81 7.02
N VAL A 46 -15.04 -3.60 8.09
CA VAL A 46 -13.84 -3.71 8.94
C VAL A 46 -12.69 -4.33 8.16
N VAL A 47 -12.94 -5.41 7.42
CA VAL A 47 -11.92 -6.03 6.55
C VAL A 47 -11.44 -5.04 5.50
N ALA A 48 -12.35 -4.35 4.81
CA ALA A 48 -11.99 -3.35 3.81
C ALA A 48 -11.10 -2.25 4.40
N GLU A 49 -11.44 -1.74 5.59
CA GLU A 49 -10.67 -0.67 6.24
C GLU A 49 -9.33 -1.16 6.82
N ILE A 50 -9.22 -2.44 7.20
CA ILE A 50 -7.92 -3.04 7.53
C ILE A 50 -7.04 -3.14 6.29
N LEU A 51 -7.61 -3.55 5.15
CA LEU A 51 -6.89 -3.79 3.91
C LEU A 51 -6.46 -2.51 3.20
N ARG A 52 -7.28 -1.44 3.22
CA ARG A 52 -7.06 -0.15 2.55
C ARG A 52 -5.80 0.65 3.00
N GLY A 53 -4.89 0.03 3.74
CA GLY A 53 -3.67 0.70 4.18
C GLY A 53 -3.82 1.59 5.40
N GLY A 54 -2.69 2.02 5.95
CA GLY A 54 -2.63 3.10 6.93
C GLY A 54 -2.81 4.48 6.30
N LYS A 55 -2.60 5.54 7.08
CA LYS A 55 -2.53 6.91 6.55
C LYS A 55 -1.54 6.93 5.37
N LYS A 56 -1.99 7.46 4.23
CA LYS A 56 -1.12 7.64 3.06
C LYS A 56 0.02 8.60 3.39
N MET A 57 1.22 8.23 2.98
CA MET A 57 2.40 9.08 3.08
C MET A 57 2.35 10.11 1.96
N THR A 58 2.90 11.28 2.25
CA THR A 58 3.23 12.26 1.21
C THR A 58 4.44 11.78 0.40
N ASP A 59 4.60 12.27 -0.83
CA ASP A 59 5.75 11.92 -1.68
C ASP A 59 7.09 12.20 -1.00
N ILE A 60 7.17 13.27 -0.20
CA ILE A 60 8.36 13.60 0.59
C ILE A 60 8.63 12.52 1.66
N GLU A 61 7.60 12.06 2.39
CA GLU A 61 7.74 10.99 3.38
C GLU A 61 8.16 9.68 2.73
N VAL A 62 7.61 9.35 1.56
CA VAL A 62 7.98 8.17 0.75
C VAL A 62 9.48 8.23 0.39
N LEU A 63 9.93 9.34 -0.21
CA LEU A 63 11.34 9.52 -0.58
C LEU A 63 12.27 9.52 0.64
N MET A 64 11.84 10.12 1.75
CA MET A 64 12.60 10.07 3.00
C MET A 64 12.76 8.65 3.52
N LYS A 65 11.71 7.83 3.42
CA LYS A 65 11.77 6.42 3.79
C LYS A 65 12.63 5.60 2.84
N ASN A 66 12.79 6.06 1.60
CA ASN A 66 13.74 5.54 0.63
C ASN A 66 15.20 6.00 0.88
N GLY A 67 15.46 6.74 1.96
CA GLY A 67 16.81 7.13 2.39
C GLY A 67 17.22 8.56 2.02
N TYR A 68 16.32 9.34 1.41
CA TYR A 68 16.57 10.74 1.10
C TYR A 68 16.47 11.61 2.36
N SER A 69 17.28 12.67 2.43
CA SER A 69 16.95 13.77 3.33
C SER A 69 15.73 14.52 2.81
N LYS A 70 14.98 15.21 3.68
CA LYS A 70 13.83 16.04 3.27
C LYS A 70 14.19 17.02 2.15
N ARG A 71 15.32 17.73 2.28
CA ARG A 71 15.80 18.67 1.25
C ARG A 71 16.04 17.97 -0.08
N LYS A 72 16.69 16.80 -0.06
CA LYS A 72 16.98 16.04 -1.28
C LYS A 72 15.68 15.52 -1.92
N ALA A 73 14.72 15.05 -1.12
CA ALA A 73 13.41 14.64 -1.61
C ALA A 73 12.70 15.79 -2.35
N GLU A 74 12.67 16.99 -1.77
CA GLU A 74 12.10 18.18 -2.41
C GLU A 74 12.82 18.55 -3.72
N GLU A 75 14.13 18.36 -3.80
CA GLU A 75 14.92 18.57 -5.02
C GLU A 75 14.59 17.54 -6.10
N GLU A 76 14.51 16.25 -5.77
CA GLU A 76 14.17 15.21 -6.74
C GLU A 76 12.75 15.36 -7.31
N LEU A 77 11.77 15.72 -6.46
CA LEU A 77 10.40 15.99 -6.92
C LEU A 77 10.38 17.17 -7.90
N LYS A 78 11.18 18.21 -7.65
CA LYS A 78 11.32 19.35 -8.60
C LYS A 78 12.02 18.95 -9.90
N ARG A 79 12.92 17.96 -9.87
CA ARG A 79 13.58 17.42 -11.07
C ARG A 79 12.66 16.55 -11.91
N GLY A 80 11.54 16.09 -11.34
CA GLY A 80 10.55 15.28 -12.05
C GLY A 80 10.48 13.82 -11.59
N THR A 81 11.10 13.47 -10.46
CA THR A 81 10.84 12.18 -9.81
C THR A 81 9.36 12.09 -9.44
N VAL A 82 8.71 10.99 -9.79
CA VAL A 82 7.29 10.76 -9.53
C VAL A 82 7.13 9.64 -8.51
N VAL A 83 6.20 9.81 -7.57
CA VAL A 83 5.80 8.78 -6.63
C VAL A 83 4.38 8.35 -6.98
N PHE A 84 4.21 7.07 -7.32
CA PHE A 84 2.93 6.45 -7.61
C PHE A 84 2.42 5.71 -6.38
N GLU A 85 1.13 5.87 -6.10
CA GLU A 85 0.44 5.00 -5.14
C GLU A 85 0.25 3.62 -5.78
N GLY A 86 0.64 2.56 -5.06
CA GLY A 86 0.62 1.20 -5.59
C GLY A 86 -0.76 0.72 -6.02
N GLU A 87 -1.81 1.02 -5.23
CA GLU A 87 -3.20 0.66 -5.61
C GLU A 87 -3.63 1.31 -6.93
N ASP A 88 -3.18 2.52 -7.21
CA ASP A 88 -3.51 3.25 -8.43
C ASP A 88 -2.68 2.73 -9.61
N PHE A 89 -1.36 2.65 -9.43
CA PHE A 89 -0.43 2.18 -10.46
C PHE A 89 -0.70 0.74 -10.89
N GLU A 90 -0.97 -0.17 -9.94
CA GLU A 90 -1.29 -1.57 -10.25
C GLU A 90 -2.64 -1.70 -10.95
N ARG A 91 -3.63 -0.86 -10.61
CA ARG A 91 -4.97 -0.92 -11.20
C ARG A 91 -5.02 -0.33 -12.61
N HIS A 92 -4.22 0.71 -12.85
CA HIS A 92 -4.15 1.44 -14.11
C HIS A 92 -2.89 1.09 -14.91
N PHE A 93 -2.29 -0.07 -14.63
CA PHE A 93 -1.02 -0.48 -15.21
C PHE A 93 -1.02 -0.42 -16.74
N ASP A 94 -2.02 -1.02 -17.39
CA ASP A 94 -2.09 -1.07 -18.85
C ASP A 94 -2.24 0.33 -19.46
N ASP A 95 -3.02 1.22 -18.81
CA ASP A 95 -3.19 2.62 -19.24
C ASP A 95 -1.84 3.37 -19.22
N TYR A 96 -1.05 3.18 -18.15
CA TYR A 96 0.30 3.77 -18.04
C TYR A 96 1.27 3.23 -19.09
N MET A 97 1.25 1.92 -19.33
CA MET A 97 2.14 1.30 -20.33
C MET A 97 1.82 1.78 -21.75
N GLU A 98 0.52 1.95 -22.07
CA GLU A 98 0.09 2.53 -23.34
C GLU A 98 0.52 4.00 -23.46
N GLU A 99 0.29 4.82 -22.42
CA GLU A 99 0.67 6.25 -22.43
C GLU A 99 2.19 6.44 -22.61
N TRP A 100 3.00 5.60 -21.98
CA TRP A 100 4.45 5.64 -22.07
C TRP A 100 4.99 4.96 -23.33
N GLY A 101 4.14 4.27 -24.10
CA GLY A 101 4.53 3.55 -25.31
C GLY A 101 5.48 2.39 -25.04
N VAL A 102 5.34 1.72 -23.90
CA VAL A 102 6.20 0.60 -23.47
C VAL A 102 5.82 -0.67 -24.23
N ASP A 103 6.80 -1.31 -24.87
CA ASP A 103 6.57 -2.54 -25.63
C ASP A 103 6.28 -3.76 -24.73
N GLU A 104 5.75 -4.84 -25.30
CA GLU A 104 5.34 -6.04 -24.54
C GLU A 104 6.51 -6.70 -23.78
N GLU A 105 7.73 -6.65 -24.31
CA GLU A 105 8.91 -7.23 -23.67
C GLU A 105 9.32 -6.42 -22.43
N GLU A 106 9.26 -5.10 -22.53
CA GLU A 106 9.53 -4.21 -21.41
C GLU A 106 8.41 -4.21 -20.38
N GLN A 107 7.14 -4.29 -20.79
CA GLN A 107 6.01 -4.43 -19.87
C GLN A 107 6.16 -5.62 -18.93
N GLU A 108 6.75 -6.72 -19.40
CA GLU A 108 7.01 -7.91 -18.58
C GLU A 108 7.97 -7.61 -17.41
N LYS A 109 8.92 -6.69 -17.59
CA LYS A 109 9.81 -6.24 -16.51
C LYS A 109 9.03 -5.50 -15.42
N TYR A 110 8.09 -4.64 -15.82
CA TYR A 110 7.23 -3.95 -14.87
C TYR A 110 6.26 -4.91 -14.16
N ARG A 111 5.66 -5.87 -14.88
CA ARG A 111 4.80 -6.90 -14.26
C ARG A 111 5.55 -7.66 -13.17
N LYS A 112 6.78 -8.10 -13.46
CA LYS A 112 7.65 -8.74 -12.45
C LYS A 112 7.98 -7.83 -11.28
N MET A 113 8.22 -6.53 -11.51
CA MET A 113 8.40 -5.57 -10.42
C MET A 113 7.16 -5.50 -9.51
N LEU A 114 5.96 -5.49 -10.09
CA LEU A 114 4.70 -5.42 -9.34
C LEU A 114 4.41 -6.71 -8.57
N GLU A 115 4.68 -7.87 -9.17
CA GLU A 115 4.43 -9.19 -8.58
C GLU A 115 5.45 -9.55 -7.51
N GLU A 116 6.75 -9.40 -7.81
CA GLU A 116 7.84 -9.84 -6.94
C GLU A 116 8.25 -8.76 -5.93
N LYS A 117 7.76 -7.52 -6.09
CA LYS A 117 8.15 -6.34 -5.31
C LYS A 117 9.67 -6.09 -5.34
N ILE A 118 10.29 -6.34 -6.50
CA ILE A 118 11.72 -6.08 -6.75
C ILE A 118 11.84 -4.94 -7.75
N ALA A 119 12.47 -3.83 -7.34
CA ALA A 119 12.61 -2.65 -8.18
C ALA A 119 13.48 -2.91 -9.42
N ILE A 120 13.03 -2.44 -10.58
CA ILE A 120 13.83 -2.38 -11.82
C ILE A 120 14.75 -1.13 -11.80
N PRO A 121 15.72 -1.01 -12.72
CA PRO A 121 16.56 0.19 -12.82
C PRO A 121 15.71 1.47 -12.89
N ASP A 122 16.18 2.53 -12.24
CA ASP A 122 15.52 3.84 -12.14
C ASP A 122 14.18 3.84 -11.40
N TRP A 123 13.86 2.73 -10.72
CA TRP A 123 12.70 2.62 -9.85
C TRP A 123 13.07 2.34 -8.39
N GLY A 124 12.21 2.78 -7.48
CA GLY A 124 12.24 2.46 -6.06
C GLY A 124 10.90 1.91 -5.59
N ILE A 125 10.91 1.07 -4.56
CA ILE A 125 9.70 0.56 -3.92
C ILE A 125 9.77 0.89 -2.43
N VAL A 126 8.69 1.44 -1.91
CA VAL A 126 8.53 1.72 -0.48
C VAL A 126 7.22 1.13 0.00
N GLU A 127 7.29 0.30 1.04
CA GLU A 127 6.11 -0.23 1.72
C GLU A 127 6.00 0.38 3.12
N ASP A 128 4.86 0.99 3.42
CA ASP A 128 4.58 1.56 4.73
C ASP A 128 3.14 1.35 5.14
N ASN A 129 2.96 0.77 6.34
CA ASN A 129 1.62 0.46 6.88
C ASN A 129 0.74 -0.22 5.82
N GLY A 130 1.38 -1.12 5.03
CA GLY A 130 0.98 -1.73 3.74
C GLY A 130 0.13 -0.91 2.79
N ASN A 131 0.48 0.36 2.67
CA ASN A 131 0.48 1.01 1.38
C ASN A 131 1.81 0.67 0.70
N THR A 132 1.77 0.41 -0.60
CA THR A 132 2.96 0.28 -1.44
C THR A 132 3.06 1.53 -2.30
N TYR A 133 4.27 2.03 -2.50
CA TYR A 133 4.56 3.18 -3.34
C TYR A 133 5.69 2.82 -4.30
N TYR A 134 5.54 3.24 -5.54
CA TYR A 134 6.55 3.08 -6.58
C TYR A 134 7.14 4.44 -6.91
N ILE A 135 8.46 4.55 -6.91
CA ILE A 135 9.17 5.79 -7.20
C ILE A 135 9.82 5.62 -8.57
N MET A 136 9.51 6.50 -9.51
CA MET A 136 10.22 6.59 -10.79
C MET A 136 11.20 7.75 -10.71
N TYR A 137 12.50 7.46 -10.66
CA TYR A 137 13.53 8.48 -10.55
C TYR A 137 13.72 9.21 -11.88
N CYS A 138 13.86 10.54 -11.81
CA CYS A 138 14.32 11.34 -12.94
C CYS A 138 15.83 11.55 -12.83
N LEU A 139 16.60 10.88 -13.71
CA LEU A 139 18.06 10.98 -13.77
C LEU A 139 18.53 12.21 -14.55
#